data_AF-A0A430BUT5-F1
#
_entry.id   AF-A0A430BUT5-F1
#
_cell.length_a   1.000
_cell.length_b   1.000
_cell.length_c   1.000
_cell.angle_alpha   90.00
_cell.angle_beta   90.00
_cell.angle_gamma   90.00
#
_symmetry.space_group_name_H-M   'P 1'
#
loop_
_entity.id
_entity.type
_entity.pdbx_description
1 polymer ?
#
loop_
_entity_poly.entity_id
_entity_poly.type
_entity_poly.pdbx_seq_one_letter_code
_entity_poly.pdbx_strand_id
1 'polypeptide(L)'
;MDRSGRDVALPMEMQGLWIDADDPTVELSVDGGEVACFGRIVSYDYKLVATDDDVVTVSLKVDDEEREDDFQRANVTELVITPEGEMHAYNVRFASQFIRRNK
;
A
#
# COMPACT_ATOMS: atom_id res chain seq x y z
N MET A 1 9.10 -4.52 12.87
CA MET A 1 7.93 -3.84 12.30
C MET A 1 7.38 -2.88 13.33
N ASP A 2 7.30 -1.60 12.97
CA ASP A 2 6.79 -0.54 13.83
C ASP A 2 5.32 -0.27 13.53
N ARG A 3 4.47 -0.31 14.56
CA ARG A 3 3.04 -0.04 14.44
C ARG A 3 2.75 1.46 14.55
N SER A 4 1.97 1.98 13.61
CA SER A 4 1.45 3.36 13.67
C SER A 4 0.02 3.44 13.16
N GLY A 5 -0.73 4.47 13.60
CA GLY A 5 -2.10 4.71 13.17
C GLY A 5 -2.19 5.13 11.70
N ARG A 6 -3.41 5.11 11.15
CA ARG A 6 -3.69 5.60 9.79
C ARG A 6 -3.40 7.09 9.60
N ASP A 7 -3.47 7.90 10.65
CA ASP A 7 -3.20 9.35 10.62
C ASP A 7 -1.72 9.69 10.39
N VAL A 8 -0.81 8.78 10.74
CA VAL A 8 0.62 8.94 10.50
C VAL A 8 0.93 8.67 9.04
N ALA A 9 1.75 9.51 8.40
CA ALA A 9 2.12 9.32 7.01
C ALA A 9 2.82 7.96 6.76
N LEU A 10 2.60 7.38 5.59
CA LEU A 10 3.42 6.30 5.05
C LEU A 10 4.83 6.83 4.70
N PRO A 11 5.84 5.93 4.60
CA PRO A 11 7.19 6.29 4.18
C PRO A 11 7.21 7.21 2.95
N MET A 12 8.14 8.16 2.94
CA MET A 12 8.20 9.24 1.93
C MET A 12 8.38 8.68 0.52
N GLU A 13 9.07 7.56 0.41
CA GLU A 13 9.35 6.82 -0.81
C GLU A 13 8.05 6.42 -1.52
N MET A 14 7.02 6.02 -0.75
CA MET A 14 5.71 5.56 -1.24
C MET A 14 4.76 6.71 -1.62
N GLN A 15 5.06 7.95 -1.22
CA GLN A 15 4.15 9.08 -1.42
C GLN A 15 3.98 9.45 -2.90
N GLY A 16 2.75 9.81 -3.28
CA GLY A 16 2.41 10.32 -4.62
C GLY A 16 1.51 9.39 -5.43
N LEU A 17 1.56 9.58 -6.75
CA LEU A 17 0.74 8.85 -7.71
C LEU A 17 1.56 7.81 -8.46
N TRP A 18 0.99 6.62 -8.56
CA TRP A 18 1.57 5.45 -9.17
C TRP A 18 0.60 4.86 -10.18
N ILE A 19 1.15 4.31 -11.26
CA ILE A 19 0.38 3.63 -12.32
C ILE A 19 0.83 2.18 -12.38
N ASP A 20 -0.12 1.27 -12.58
CA ASP A 20 0.22 -0.15 -12.76
C ASP A 20 1.08 -0.31 -14.02
N ALA A 21 2.09 -1.18 -13.93
CA ALA A 21 3.08 -1.39 -14.98
C ALA A 21 2.48 -2.06 -16.21
N ASP A 22 1.45 -2.89 -16.04
CA ASP A 22 0.77 -3.65 -17.09
C ASP A 22 -0.51 -2.94 -17.57
N ASP A 23 -1.22 -2.23 -16.69
CA ASP A 23 -2.43 -1.46 -17.01
C ASP A 23 -2.37 0.00 -16.50
N PRO A 24 -1.93 0.96 -17.34
CA PRO A 24 -1.83 2.37 -16.96
C PRO A 24 -3.14 3.06 -16.58
N THR A 25 -4.30 2.40 -16.75
CA THR A 25 -5.60 2.91 -16.28
C THR A 25 -5.83 2.63 -14.79
N VAL A 26 -5.06 1.70 -14.21
CA VAL A 26 -5.07 1.39 -12.79
C VAL A 26 -4.07 2.30 -12.09
N GLU A 27 -4.58 3.06 -11.13
CA GLU A 27 -3.80 3.99 -10.33
C GLU A 27 -3.78 3.55 -8.86
N LEU A 28 -2.62 3.76 -8.24
CA LEU A 28 -2.46 3.72 -6.79
C LEU A 28 -1.97 5.09 -6.32
N SER A 29 -2.60 5.62 -5.28
CA SER A 29 -2.21 6.89 -4.68
C SER A 29 -1.92 6.72 -3.20
N VAL A 30 -0.83 7.33 -2.74
CA VAL A 30 -0.51 7.47 -1.32
C VAL A 30 -0.40 8.96 -1.02
N ASP A 31 -1.23 9.45 -0.10
CA ASP A 31 -1.21 10.84 0.36
C ASP A 31 -1.24 10.86 1.89
N GLY A 32 -0.08 11.12 2.49
CA GLY A 32 0.11 10.96 3.92
C GLY A 32 -0.14 9.52 4.33
N GLY A 33 -1.16 9.30 5.15
CA GLY A 33 -1.61 7.99 5.60
C GLY A 33 -2.85 7.46 4.86
N GLU A 34 -3.26 8.10 3.77
CA GLU A 34 -4.32 7.59 2.93
C GLU A 34 -3.74 6.77 1.77
N VAL A 35 -4.33 5.60 1.53
CA VAL A 35 -4.01 4.74 0.39
C VAL A 35 -5.29 4.55 -0.41
N ALA A 36 -5.23 4.80 -1.71
CA ALA A 36 -6.31 4.46 -2.62
C ALA A 36 -5.76 3.64 -3.79
N CYS A 37 -6.49 2.60 -4.18
CA CYS A 37 -6.13 1.71 -5.28
C CYS A 37 -7.42 1.22 -5.95
N PHE A 38 -7.39 1.02 -7.28
CA PHE A 38 -8.59 0.66 -8.06
C PHE A 38 -9.79 1.59 -7.84
N GLY A 39 -9.53 2.90 -7.66
CA GLY A 39 -10.55 3.91 -7.41
C GLY A 39 -11.25 3.80 -6.05
N ARG A 40 -10.69 3.03 -5.09
CA ARG A 40 -11.22 2.85 -3.74
C ARG A 40 -10.18 3.22 -2.69
N ILE A 41 -10.64 3.93 -1.66
CA ILE A 41 -9.82 4.19 -0.47
C ILE A 41 -9.74 2.92 0.37
N VAL A 42 -8.54 2.55 0.79
CA VAL A 42 -8.30 1.41 1.67
C VAL A 42 -8.63 1.81 3.11
N SER A 43 -9.70 1.23 3.65
CA SER A 43 -10.19 1.55 5.00
C SER A 43 -9.53 0.68 6.08
N TYR A 44 -8.24 0.94 6.35
CA TYR A 44 -7.47 0.29 7.40
C TYR A 44 -7.44 1.15 8.70
N ASP A 45 -7.09 0.53 9.83
CA ASP A 45 -7.05 1.17 11.14
C ASP A 45 -5.60 1.52 11.54
N TYR A 46 -4.66 0.61 11.27
CA TYR A 46 -3.24 0.80 11.55
C TYR A 46 -2.35 0.18 10.47
N LYS A 47 -1.07 0.55 10.50
CA LYS A 47 -0.06 -0.01 9.63
C LYS A 47 1.15 -0.51 10.42
N LEU A 48 1.82 -1.50 9.85
CA LEU A 48 3.11 -2.02 10.32
C LEU A 48 4.17 -1.69 9.27
N VAL A 49 5.23 -1.00 9.65
CA VAL A 49 6.32 -0.64 8.74
C VAL A 49 7.56 -1.46 9.09
N ALA A 50 8.18 -2.09 8.10
CA ALA A 50 9.50 -2.69 8.22
C ALA A 50 10.40 -2.21 7.10
N THR A 51 11.70 -2.14 7.41
CA THR A 51 12.75 -1.90 6.43
C THR A 51 13.76 -3.02 6.59
N ASP A 52 14.06 -3.71 5.49
CA ASP A 52 15.02 -4.80 5.42
C ASP A 52 15.74 -4.72 4.07
N ASP A 53 17.08 -4.71 4.07
CA ASP A 53 17.91 -4.57 2.86
C ASP A 53 17.43 -3.45 1.89
N ASP A 54 17.17 -2.25 2.43
CA ASP A 54 16.64 -1.07 1.73
C ASP A 54 15.25 -1.24 1.07
N VAL A 55 14.60 -2.39 1.28
CA VAL A 55 13.20 -2.63 0.92
C VAL A 55 12.31 -2.16 2.07
N VAL A 56 11.34 -1.30 1.76
CA VAL A 56 10.37 -0.84 2.77
C VAL A 56 9.02 -1.53 2.55
N THR A 57 8.58 -2.27 3.55
CA THR A 57 7.31 -3.00 3.58
C THR A 57 6.34 -2.34 4.54
N VAL A 58 5.11 -2.10 4.08
CA VAL A 58 4.01 -1.55 4.86
C VAL A 58 2.82 -2.49 4.79
N SER A 59 2.49 -3.10 5.94
CA SER A 59 1.29 -3.93 6.10
C SER A 59 0.14 -3.08 6.62
N LEU A 60 -0.99 -3.05 5.92
CA LEU A 60 -2.22 -2.38 6.32
C LEU A 60 -3.13 -3.37 7.04
N LYS A 61 -3.67 -2.98 8.20
CA LYS A 61 -4.46 -3.86 9.05
C LYS A 61 -5.66 -3.16 9.69
N VAL A 62 -6.63 -3.97 10.09
CA VAL A 62 -7.81 -3.56 10.88
C VAL A 62 -7.69 -4.11 12.30
N ASP A 63 -8.29 -3.41 13.27
CA ASP A 63 -8.31 -3.85 14.67
C ASP A 63 -9.42 -4.88 14.93
N ASP A 64 -10.45 -4.90 14.08
CA ASP A 64 -11.59 -5.82 14.19
C ASP A 64 -11.31 -7.13 13.45
N GLU A 65 -11.09 -8.21 14.21
CA GLU A 65 -10.83 -9.56 13.69
C GLU A 65 -11.98 -10.10 12.84
N GLU A 66 -13.25 -9.73 13.13
CA GLU A 66 -14.40 -10.18 12.35
C GLU A 66 -14.37 -9.60 10.92
N ARG A 67 -13.70 -8.46 10.74
CA ARG A 67 -13.52 -7.77 9.45
C ARG A 67 -12.26 -8.20 8.71
N GLU A 68 -11.38 -9.00 9.31
CA GLU A 68 -10.04 -9.26 8.78
C GLU A 68 -10.08 -10.03 7.44
N ASP A 69 -10.85 -11.13 7.34
CA ASP A 69 -10.92 -11.92 6.08
C ASP A 69 -11.50 -11.09 4.93
N ASP A 70 -12.57 -10.33 5.19
CA ASP A 70 -13.17 -9.43 4.20
C ASP A 70 -12.21 -8.32 3.79
N PHE A 71 -11.48 -7.73 4.75
CA PHE A 71 -10.49 -6.71 4.48
C PHE A 71 -9.36 -7.25 3.59
N GLN A 72 -8.82 -8.43 3.95
CA GLN A 72 -7.72 -9.08 3.21
C GLN A 72 -8.09 -9.45 1.77
N ARG A 73 -9.36 -9.74 1.50
CA ARG A 73 -9.86 -10.09 0.16
C ARG A 73 -10.19 -8.88 -0.70
N ALA A 74 -10.66 -7.80 -0.09
CA ALA A 74 -11.22 -6.66 -0.81
C ALA A 74 -10.23 -5.50 -1.01
N ASN A 75 -9.18 -5.41 -0.19
CA ASN A 75 -8.27 -4.28 -0.17
C ASN A 75 -6.82 -4.71 -0.40
N VAL A 76 -5.98 -3.75 -0.78
CA VAL A 76 -4.52 -3.87 -0.61
C VAL A 76 -4.22 -4.07 0.86
N THR A 77 -3.40 -5.08 1.19
CA THR A 77 -2.96 -5.32 2.57
C THR A 77 -1.48 -5.11 2.77
N GLU A 78 -0.70 -5.14 1.69
CA GLU A 78 0.74 -4.98 1.75
C GLU A 78 1.20 -4.06 0.61
N LEU A 79 2.08 -3.13 0.97
CA LEU A 79 2.79 -2.26 0.05
C LEU A 79 4.28 -2.50 0.25
N VAL A 80 5.03 -2.68 -0.82
CA VAL A 80 6.48 -2.86 -0.79
C VAL A 80 7.09 -1.89 -1.77
N ILE A 81 8.06 -1.09 -1.35
CA ILE A 81 8.85 -0.28 -2.26
C ILE A 81 10.29 -0.79 -2.28
N THR A 82 10.78 -1.09 -3.48
CA THR A 82 12.14 -1.58 -3.69
C THR A 82 13.13 -0.41 -3.75
N PRO A 83 14.43 -0.67 -3.55
CA PRO A 83 15.47 0.35 -3.71
C PRO A 83 15.49 1.01 -5.10
N GLU A 84 15.01 0.31 -6.13
CA GLU A 84 14.89 0.79 -7.50
C GLU A 84 13.72 1.78 -7.69
N GLY A 85 12.88 1.96 -6.66
CA GLY A 85 11.73 2.87 -6.68
C GLY A 85 10.49 2.27 -7.32
N GLU A 86 10.40 0.95 -7.38
CA GLU A 86 9.22 0.21 -7.84
C GLU A 86 8.32 -0.10 -6.64
N MET A 87 7.01 0.11 -6.80
CA MET A 87 6.05 -0.15 -5.73
C MET A 87 5.23 -1.38 -6.06
N HIS A 88 5.23 -2.37 -5.20
CA HIS A 88 4.37 -3.54 -5.28
C HIS A 88 3.22 -3.40 -4.30
N ALA A 89 2.00 -3.68 -4.74
CA ALA A 89 0.83 -3.78 -3.88
C ALA A 89 0.17 -5.14 -4.06
N TYR A 90 -0.17 -5.80 -2.96
CA TYR A 90 -0.80 -7.10 -3.02
C TYR A 90 -1.79 -7.36 -1.88
N ASN A 91 -2.62 -8.36 -2.11
CA ASN A 91 -3.51 -8.96 -1.12
C ASN A 91 -3.63 -10.47 -1.40
N VAL A 92 -4.58 -11.16 -0.75
CA VAL A 92 -4.73 -12.62 -0.92
C VAL A 92 -5.23 -13.06 -2.31
N ARG A 93 -5.61 -12.12 -3.18
CA ARG A 93 -6.19 -12.36 -4.51
C ARG A 93 -5.40 -11.76 -5.66
N PHE A 94 -4.57 -10.75 -5.43
CA PHE A 94 -3.81 -10.10 -6.49
C PHE A 94 -2.43 -9.63 -6.00
N ALA A 95 -1.54 -9.45 -6.96
CA ALA A 95 -0.29 -8.73 -6.80
C ALA A 95 -0.07 -7.90 -8.06
N SER A 96 0.22 -6.62 -7.89
CA SER A 96 0.49 -5.66 -8.97
C SER A 96 1.77 -4.91 -8.69
N GLN A 97 2.50 -4.62 -9.76
CA GLN A 97 3.65 -3.73 -9.74
C GLN A 97 3.22 -2.37 -10.29
N PHE A 98 3.63 -1.31 -9.60
CA PHE A 98 3.33 0.06 -9.94
C PHE A 98 4.63 0.83 -10.10
N ILE A 99 4.65 1.67 -11.13
CA ILE A 99 5.74 2.61 -11.39
C ILE A 99 5.26 4.03 -11.08
N ARG A 100 6.22 4.87 -10.68
CA ARG A 100 5.91 6.26 -10.37
C ARG A 100 5.40 6.96 -11.62
N ARG A 101 4.27 7.67 -11.50
CA ARG A 101 3.73 8.45 -12.61
C ARG A 101 4.63 9.66 -12.84
N ASN A 102 5.62 9.52 -13.71
CA ASN A 102 6.45 10.64 -14.14
C ASN A 102 5.54 11.69 -14.83
N LYS A 103 5.73 12.96 -14.48
CA LYS A 103 5.07 14.10 -15.12
C LYS A 103 5.53 14.29 -16.56
#